data_AF-A0A6N7AE79-F1
#
_entry.id   AF-A0A6N7AE79-F1
#
_cell.length_a   1.000
_cell.length_b   1.000
_cell.length_c   1.000
_cell.angle_alpha   90.00
_cell.angle_beta   90.00
_cell.angle_gamma   90.00
#
_symmetry.space_group_name_H-M   'P 1'
#
loop_
_entity.id
_entity.type
_entity.pdbx_description
1 polymer ?
#
loop_
_entity_poly.entity_id
_entity_poly.type
_entity_poly.pdbx_seq_one_letter_code
_entity_poly.pdbx_strand_id
1 'polypeptide(L)'
;MYSRGGHFRLNEAGQIVTAEGLAVLDTNDRPLFVAPNESRIKIARDGTVSTENGAISQLRVVKFADPQDVQPVVAGLYDTTQQPEDITRPDILQGALEESNVKPIVEITHMIQLHRMYEGVNKMLEIEHDRRRKMVDTVLRVA
;
A
#
# COMPACT_ATOMS: atom_id res chain seq x y z
N MET A 1 5.08 -11.03 4.73
CA MET A 1 4.65 -9.65 4.43
C MET A 1 5.65 -9.03 3.47
N TYR A 2 5.14 -8.28 2.51
CA TYR A 2 5.91 -7.67 1.43
C TYR A 2 5.55 -6.20 1.31
N SER A 3 6.40 -5.38 0.71
CA SER A 3 6.08 -3.98 0.45
C SER A 3 6.75 -3.49 -0.83
N ARG A 4 6.16 -2.46 -1.43
CA ARG A 4 6.78 -1.66 -2.50
C ARG A 4 7.37 -0.35 -1.96
N GLY A 5 7.28 -0.12 -0.65
CA GLY A 5 7.84 1.06 -0.01
C GLY A 5 9.37 1.03 -0.03
N GLY A 6 9.98 2.03 -0.66
CA GLY A 6 11.44 2.21 -0.72
C GLY A 6 12.01 3.16 0.34
N HIS A 7 11.21 3.57 1.32
CA HIS A 7 11.61 4.52 2.36
C HIS A 7 12.30 3.77 3.50
N PHE A 8 13.61 3.58 3.40
CA PHE A 8 14.38 2.86 4.41
C PHE A 8 15.17 3.81 5.30
N ARG A 9 15.37 3.40 6.56
CA ARG A 9 16.20 4.10 7.56
C ARG A 9 17.05 3.11 8.32
N LEU A 10 18.14 3.60 8.90
CA LEU A 10 18.94 2.83 9.83
C LEU A 10 18.36 3.00 11.24
N ASN A 11 18.19 1.91 11.97
CA ASN A 11 17.84 1.97 13.40
C ASN A 11 19.11 2.04 14.29
N GLU A 12 18.91 2.19 15.61
CA GLU A 12 20.02 2.28 16.58
C GLU A 12 20.91 1.03 16.62
N ALA A 13 20.38 -0.13 16.21
CA ALA A 13 21.11 -1.39 16.13
C ALA A 13 21.90 -1.55 14.81
N GLY A 14 21.89 -0.54 13.93
CA GLY A 14 22.53 -0.60 12.62
C GLY A 14 21.76 -1.46 11.61
N GLN A 15 20.48 -1.74 11.82
CA GLN A 15 19.66 -2.49 10.87
C GLN A 15 18.94 -1.56 9.90
N ILE A 16 18.80 -2.00 8.66
CA ILE A 16 17.95 -1.34 7.66
C ILE A 16 16.50 -1.72 7.93
N VAL A 17 15.67 -0.72 8.22
CA VAL A 17 14.25 -0.88 8.55
C VAL A 17 13.36 0.04 7.71
N THR A 18 12.08 -0.30 7.57
CA THR A 18 11.04 0.55 6.95
C THR A 18 10.65 1.74 7.85
N ALA A 19 9.76 2.65 7.41
CA ALA A 19 9.24 3.71 8.30
C ALA A 19 8.55 3.12 9.53
N GLU A 20 7.95 1.94 9.41
CA GLU A 20 7.24 1.24 10.48
C GLU A 20 8.21 0.50 11.42
N GLY A 21 9.52 0.49 11.10
CA GLY A 21 10.53 -0.19 11.92
C GLY A 21 10.68 -1.69 11.63
N LEU A 22 10.08 -2.17 10.54
CA LEU A 22 10.20 -3.56 10.12
C LEU A 22 11.55 -3.79 9.43
N ALA A 23 12.22 -4.90 9.77
CA ALA A 23 13.50 -5.25 9.19
C ALA A 23 13.36 -5.59 7.69
N VAL A 24 14.24 -5.01 6.88
CA VAL A 24 14.37 -5.38 5.46
C VAL A 24 15.23 -6.64 5.38
N LEU A 25 14.77 -7.63 4.62
CA LEU A 25 15.38 -8.94 4.50
C LEU A 25 16.24 -9.06 3.23
N ASP A 26 17.32 -9.81 3.34
CA ASP A 26 18.16 -10.21 2.22
C ASP A 26 17.63 -11.46 1.52
N THR A 27 18.34 -11.89 0.47
CA THR A 27 18.02 -13.10 -0.30
C THR A 27 18.02 -14.39 0.51
N ASN A 28 18.58 -14.40 1.73
CA ASN A 28 18.58 -15.54 2.66
C ASN A 28 17.60 -15.34 3.83
N ASP A 29 16.65 -14.41 3.70
CA ASP A 29 15.67 -14.04 4.72
C ASP A 29 16.30 -13.52 6.03
N ARG A 30 17.48 -12.90 5.95
CA ARG A 30 18.16 -12.31 7.10
C ARG A 30 18.01 -10.78 7.10
N PRO A 31 17.85 -10.14 8.27
CA PRO A 31 17.89 -8.69 8.37
C PRO A 31 19.21 -8.12 7.84
N LEU A 32 19.16 -7.01 7.11
CA LEU A 32 20.37 -6.30 6.69
C LEU A 32 20.92 -5.43 7.82
N PHE A 33 22.21 -5.59 8.11
CA PHE A 33 22.95 -4.81 9.09
C PHE A 33 24.07 -4.01 8.42
N VAL A 34 24.29 -2.80 8.92
CA VAL A 34 25.37 -1.89 8.54
C VAL A 34 26.27 -1.69 9.75
N ALA A 35 27.58 -1.78 9.56
CA ALA A 35 28.52 -1.63 10.66
C ALA A 35 28.50 -0.18 11.20
N PRO A 36 28.78 0.05 12.50
CA PRO A 36 28.69 1.38 13.13
C PRO A 36 29.57 2.47 12.50
N ASN A 37 30.61 2.08 11.77
CA ASN A 37 31.57 2.99 11.14
C ASN A 37 31.30 3.20 9.64
N GLU A 38 30.20 2.65 9.11
CA GLU A 38 29.84 2.75 7.71
C GLU A 38 28.68 3.72 7.54
N SER A 39 28.94 4.83 6.84
CA SER A 39 27.98 5.93 6.69
C SER A 39 27.38 5.99 5.29
N ARG A 40 28.13 5.54 4.28
CA ARG A 40 27.74 5.59 2.88
C ARG A 40 27.20 4.25 2.42
N ILE A 41 25.87 4.13 2.41
CA ILE A 41 25.16 2.96 1.87
C ILE A 41 24.82 3.23 0.40
N LYS A 42 25.25 2.33 -0.48
CA LYS A 42 24.93 2.33 -1.91
C LYS A 42 24.14 1.07 -2.24
N ILE A 43 23.06 1.24 -2.99
CA ILE A 43 22.23 0.14 -3.47
C ILE A 43 22.34 0.15 -4.99
N ALA A 44 22.97 -0.89 -5.54
CA ALA A 44 23.08 -1.08 -6.98
C ALA A 44 21.74 -1.51 -7.59
N ARG A 45 21.60 -1.38 -8.91
CA ARG A 45 20.36 -1.75 -9.63
C ARG A 45 19.96 -3.19 -9.42
N ASP A 46 20.94 -4.09 -9.30
CA ASP A 46 20.73 -5.51 -9.04
C ASP A 46 20.32 -5.82 -7.57
N GLY A 47 20.19 -4.80 -6.73
CA GLY A 47 19.84 -4.92 -5.32
C GLY A 47 21.02 -5.17 -4.39
N THR A 48 22.26 -5.18 -4.89
CA THR A 48 23.44 -5.29 -4.05
C THR A 48 23.57 -4.06 -3.16
N VAL A 49 23.52 -4.29 -1.85
CA VAL A 49 23.78 -3.28 -0.82
C VAL A 49 25.25 -3.32 -0.47
N SER A 50 25.93 -2.21 -0.70
CA SER A 50 27.35 -2.03 -0.41
C SER A 50 27.59 -0.78 0.40
N THR A 51 28.66 -0.82 1.16
CA THR A 51 29.21 0.34 1.86
C THR A 51 30.62 0.61 1.37
N GLU A 52 31.23 1.62 1.98
CA GLU A 52 32.62 2.00 1.76
C GLU A 52 33.65 0.90 2.06
N ASN A 53 33.27 -0.15 2.80
CA ASN A 53 34.13 -1.30 3.08
C ASN A 53 33.87 -2.52 2.17
N GLY A 54 32.83 -2.49 1.33
CA GLY A 54 32.50 -3.58 0.40
C GLY A 54 31.01 -3.90 0.31
N ALA A 55 30.69 -4.99 -0.39
CA ALA A 55 29.32 -5.49 -0.46
C ALA A 55 28.92 -6.18 0.85
N ILE A 56 27.76 -5.83 1.40
CA ILE A 56 27.22 -6.39 2.64
C ILE A 56 26.29 -7.55 2.32
N SER A 57 25.26 -7.28 1.51
CA SER A 57 24.23 -8.26 1.16
C SER A 57 23.45 -7.80 -0.09
N GLN A 58 22.41 -8.54 -0.47
CA GLN A 58 21.54 -8.23 -1.60
C GLN A 58 20.08 -8.21 -1.15
N LEU A 59 19.34 -7.17 -1.55
CA LEU A 59 17.91 -7.08 -1.28
C LEU A 59 17.15 -8.19 -2.00
N ARG A 60 16.25 -8.85 -1.27
CA ARG A 60 15.34 -9.82 -1.86
C ARG A 60 14.19 -9.08 -2.53
N VAL A 61 14.08 -9.21 -3.85
CA VAL A 61 12.95 -8.72 -4.62
C VAL A 61 12.20 -9.91 -5.18
N VAL A 62 10.90 -9.93 -4.96
CA VAL A 62 10.03 -11.04 -5.35
C VAL A 62 8.93 -10.56 -6.28
N LYS A 63 8.44 -11.47 -7.12
CA LYS A 63 7.19 -11.34 -7.86
C LYS A 63 6.23 -12.44 -7.44
N PHE A 64 4.95 -12.19 -7.66
CA PHE A 64 3.89 -13.17 -7.44
C PHE A 64 3.28 -13.54 -8.79
N ALA A 65 2.83 -14.78 -8.93
CA ALA A 65 2.23 -15.27 -10.17
C ALA A 65 0.92 -14.54 -10.48
N ASP A 66 0.08 -14.33 -9.46
CA ASP A 66 -1.14 -13.54 -9.56
C ASP A 66 -1.11 -12.33 -8.61
N PRO A 67 -0.97 -11.09 -9.14
CA PRO A 67 -1.02 -9.89 -8.33
C PRO A 67 -2.37 -9.62 -7.65
N GLN A 68 -3.48 -10.18 -8.15
CA GLN A 68 -4.82 -9.94 -7.57
C GLN A 68 -5.04 -10.69 -6.25
N ASP A 69 -4.31 -11.78 -6.05
CA ASP A 69 -4.33 -12.59 -4.83
C ASP A 69 -3.39 -12.05 -3.73
N VAL A 70 -2.75 -10.90 -3.98
CA VAL A 70 -1.91 -10.20 -3.00
C VAL A 70 -2.79 -9.19 -2.26
N GLN A 71 -3.04 -9.43 -0.98
CA GLN A 71 -3.94 -8.60 -0.19
C GLN A 71 -3.20 -7.42 0.43
N PRO A 72 -3.64 -6.17 0.18
CA PRO A 72 -3.09 -5.02 0.87
C PRO A 72 -3.47 -5.04 2.35
N VAL A 73 -2.50 -4.73 3.19
CA VAL A 73 -2.61 -4.61 4.64
C VAL A 73 -2.31 -3.15 5.02
N VAL A 74 -2.26 -2.84 6.31
CA VAL A 74 -1.92 -1.52 6.83
C VAL A 74 -0.51 -1.07 6.38
N ALA A 75 -0.34 0.25 6.25
CA ALA A 75 0.96 0.88 5.97
C ALA A 75 1.64 0.45 4.65
N GLY A 76 0.86 0.08 3.63
CA GLY A 76 1.42 -0.32 2.33
C GLY A 76 2.17 -1.65 2.38
N LEU A 77 1.88 -2.47 3.38
CA LEU A 77 2.27 -3.87 3.44
C LEU A 77 1.29 -4.71 2.64
N TYR A 78 1.77 -5.85 2.17
CA TYR A 78 1.02 -6.84 1.44
C TYR A 78 1.19 -8.20 2.08
N ASP A 79 0.11 -8.96 2.15
CA ASP A 79 0.10 -10.34 2.59
C ASP A 79 -0.41 -11.26 1.49
N THR A 80 0.10 -12.48 1.44
CA THR A 80 -0.25 -13.46 0.41
C THR A 80 0.08 -14.86 0.86
N THR A 81 -0.73 -15.81 0.40
CA THR A 81 -0.51 -17.26 0.54
C THR A 81 0.29 -17.85 -0.62
N GLN A 82 0.55 -17.06 -1.67
CA GLN A 82 1.35 -17.50 -2.81
C GLN A 82 2.82 -17.63 -2.43
N GLN A 83 3.48 -18.62 -3.03
CA GLN A 83 4.93 -18.73 -2.96
C GLN A 83 5.55 -17.59 -3.78
N PRO A 84 6.40 -16.74 -3.19
CA PRO A 84 7.11 -15.71 -3.95
C PRO A 84 8.10 -16.34 -4.94
N GLU A 85 8.22 -15.75 -6.12
CA GLU A 85 9.29 -16.04 -7.07
C GLU A 85 10.36 -14.94 -6.98
N ASP A 86 11.61 -15.31 -6.71
CA ASP A 86 12.70 -14.34 -6.63
C ASP A 86 13.05 -13.77 -8.01
N ILE A 87 13.21 -12.45 -8.09
CA ILE A 87 13.66 -11.76 -9.30
C ILE A 87 15.19 -11.77 -9.30
N THR A 88 15.81 -12.50 -10.22
CA THR A 88 17.28 -12.65 -10.28
C THR A 88 18.00 -11.34 -10.64
N ARG A 89 17.34 -10.45 -11.38
CA ARG A 89 17.89 -9.14 -11.80
C ARG A 89 16.82 -8.07 -11.61
N PRO A 90 16.59 -7.60 -10.38
CA PRO A 90 15.69 -6.47 -10.18
C PRO A 90 16.30 -5.21 -10.81
N ASP A 91 15.48 -4.19 -11.06
CA ASP A 91 15.93 -2.86 -11.47
C ASP A 91 15.56 -1.87 -10.36
N ILE A 92 16.47 -1.72 -9.40
CA ILE A 92 16.29 -0.85 -8.23
C ILE A 92 16.92 0.51 -8.50
N LEU A 93 16.21 1.59 -8.17
CA LEU A 93 16.72 2.96 -8.30
C LEU A 93 16.89 3.60 -6.92
N GLN A 94 18.14 3.73 -6.46
CA GLN A 94 18.44 4.46 -5.23
C GLN A 94 18.19 5.96 -5.41
N GLY A 95 17.59 6.60 -4.41
CA GLY A 95 17.30 8.05 -4.41
C GLY A 95 16.00 8.43 -5.12
N ALA A 96 15.25 7.44 -5.62
CA ALA A 96 13.89 7.63 -6.11
C ALA A 96 12.88 6.97 -5.15
N LEU A 97 11.68 7.53 -5.10
CA LEU A 97 10.54 6.93 -4.39
C LEU A 97 9.46 6.62 -5.42
N GLU A 98 8.87 5.42 -5.32
CA GLU A 98 7.72 5.05 -6.14
C GLU A 98 6.48 5.85 -5.67
N GLU A 99 5.86 6.60 -6.58
CA GLU A 99 4.59 7.28 -6.32
C GLU A 99 3.39 6.38 -6.64
N SER A 100 2.27 6.67 -5.99
CA SER A 100 1.00 6.01 -6.30
C SER A 100 0.56 6.34 -7.73
N ASN A 101 0.11 5.34 -8.47
CA ASN A 101 -0.52 5.54 -9.78
C ASN A 101 -1.97 6.08 -9.69
N VAL A 102 -2.40 6.52 -8.51
CA VAL A 102 -3.74 7.09 -8.28
C VAL A 102 -3.73 8.58 -8.59
N LYS A 103 -4.78 9.06 -9.26
CA LYS A 103 -4.99 10.49 -9.56
C LYS A 103 -5.95 11.11 -8.54
N PRO A 104 -5.47 11.85 -7.52
CA PRO A 104 -6.30 12.24 -6.37
C PRO A 104 -7.54 13.06 -6.75
N ILE A 105 -7.40 13.98 -7.71
CA ILE A 105 -8.51 14.86 -8.15
C ILE A 105 -9.64 14.06 -8.80
N VAL A 106 -9.30 13.04 -9.60
CA VAL A 106 -10.28 12.18 -10.26
C VAL A 106 -11.02 11.35 -9.22
N GLU A 107 -10.30 10.80 -8.25
CA GLU A 107 -10.86 9.98 -7.19
C GLU A 107 -11.81 10.78 -6.27
N ILE A 108 -11.43 12.02 -5.90
CA ILE A 108 -12.31 12.92 -5.14
C ILE A 108 -13.58 13.25 -5.93
N THR A 109 -13.45 13.48 -7.24
CA THR A 109 -14.62 13.74 -8.10
C THR A 109 -15.55 12.53 -8.13
N HIS A 110 -15.01 11.33 -8.20
CA HIS A 110 -15.78 10.08 -8.15
C HIS A 110 -16.50 9.92 -6.81
N MET A 111 -15.82 10.21 -5.70
CA MET A 111 -16.41 10.23 -4.36
C MET A 111 -17.55 11.25 -4.24
N ILE A 112 -17.39 12.46 -4.79
CA ILE A 112 -18.45 13.48 -4.81
C ILE A 112 -19.65 13.00 -5.63
N GLN A 113 -19.42 12.36 -6.77
CA GLN A 113 -20.49 11.79 -7.59
C GLN A 113 -21.25 10.69 -6.83
N LEU A 114 -20.54 9.76 -6.19
CA LEU A 114 -21.14 8.73 -5.35
C LEU A 114 -21.95 9.33 -4.20
N HIS A 115 -21.43 10.37 -3.55
CA HIS A 115 -22.14 11.07 -2.49
C HIS A 115 -23.45 11.70 -2.99
N ARG A 116 -23.41 12.40 -4.13
CA ARG A 116 -24.61 13.00 -4.74
C ARG A 116 -25.63 11.96 -5.18
N MET A 117 -25.19 10.81 -5.69
CA MET A 117 -26.07 9.69 -6.01
C MET A 117 -26.75 9.17 -4.74
N TYR A 118 -26.00 9.01 -3.64
CA TYR A 118 -26.54 8.60 -2.35
C TYR A 118 -27.56 9.61 -1.79
N GLU A 119 -27.25 10.91 -1.84
CA GLU A 119 -28.19 11.99 -1.48
C GLU A 119 -29.47 11.94 -2.32
N GLY A 120 -29.34 11.73 -3.63
CA GLY A 120 -30.48 11.58 -4.54
C GLY A 120 -31.38 10.40 -4.19
N VAL A 121 -30.79 9.24 -3.87
CA VAL A 121 -31.52 8.05 -3.43
C VAL A 121 -32.24 8.30 -2.09
N ASN A 122 -31.58 8.93 -1.11
CA ASN A 122 -32.21 9.26 0.16
C ASN A 122 -33.38 10.22 0.01
N LYS A 123 -33.23 11.26 -0.81
CA LYS A 123 -34.32 12.21 -1.09
C LYS A 123 -35.51 11.52 -1.77
N MET A 124 -35.25 10.58 -2.67
CA MET A 124 -36.32 9.79 -3.30
C MET A 124 -37.05 8.90 -2.29
N LEU A 125 -36.33 8.28 -1.35
CA LEU A 125 -36.91 7.49 -0.26
C LEU A 125 -37.76 8.36 0.68
N GLU A 126 -37.31 9.57 1.02
CA GLU A 126 -38.10 10.53 1.82
C GLU A 126 -39.41 10.91 1.13
N ILE A 127 -39.34 11.23 -0.17
CA ILE A 127 -40.53 11.56 -0.98
C ILE A 127 -41.50 10.38 -1.03
N GLU A 128 -41.00 9.15 -1.17
CA GLU A 128 -41.83 7.93 -1.14
C GLU A 128 -42.51 7.78 0.23
N HIS A 129 -41.76 7.94 1.31
CA HIS A 129 -42.29 7.82 2.67
C HIS A 129 -43.37 8.85 2.97
N ASP A 130 -43.17 10.11 2.56
CA ASP A 130 -44.16 11.17 2.69
C ASP A 130 -45.40 10.90 1.84
N ARG A 131 -45.22 10.38 0.61
CA ARG A 131 -46.34 9.98 -0.25
C ARG A 131 -47.16 8.87 0.40
N ARG A 132 -46.50 7.86 0.98
CA ARG A 132 -47.17 6.75 1.68
C ARG A 132 -47.95 7.24 2.90
N ARG A 133 -47.39 8.13 3.72
CA ARG A 133 -48.10 8.73 4.86
C ARG A 133 -49.36 9.48 4.42
N LYS A 134 -49.26 10.33 3.40
CA LYS A 134 -50.41 11.08 2.86
C LYS A 134 -51.52 10.16 2.34
N MET A 135 -51.17 9.03 1.71
CA MET A 135 -52.16 8.03 1.27
C MET A 135 -52.91 7.43 2.45
N VAL A 136 -52.20 7.05 3.53
CA VAL A 136 -52.82 6.52 4.75
C VAL A 136 -53.77 7.55 5.39
N ASP A 137 -53.33 8.80 5.53
CA ASP A 137 -54.17 9.88 6.08
C ASP A 137 -55.43 10.12 5.25
N THR A 138 -55.32 10.03 3.92
CA THR A 138 -56.47 10.23 3.02
C THR A 138 -57.49 9.10 3.18
N VAL A 139 -57.06 7.86 3.30
CA VAL A 139 -57.95 6.71 3.53
C VAL A 139 -58.66 6.82 4.89
N LEU A 140 -57.94 7.21 5.95
CA LEU A 140 -58.51 7.38 7.29
C LEU A 140 -59.55 8.51 7.37
N ARG A 141 -59.52 9.49 6.45
CA ARG A 141 -60.43 10.63 6.45
C ARG A 141 -61.74 10.38 5.68
N VAL A 142 -61.80 9.30 4.90
CA VAL A 142 -62.95 8.94 4.05
C VAL A 142 -63.74 7.75 4.64
N ALA A 143 -63.21 7.09 5.68
CA ALA A 143 -63.91 6.11 6.51
C ALA A 143 -64.59 6.77 7.71
#